data_AF-A0A1Y5NAK5-F1
#
_entry.id   AF-A0A1Y5NAK5-F1
#
_cell.length_a   1.000
_cell.length_b   1.000
_cell.length_c   1.000
_cell.angle_alpha   90.00
_cell.angle_beta   90.00
_cell.angle_gamma   90.00
#
_symmetry.space_group_name_H-M   'P 1'
#
loop_
_entity.id
_entity.type
_entity.pdbx_description
1 polymer ?
#
loop_
_entity_poly.entity_id
_entity_poly.type
_entity_poly.pdbx_seq_one_letter_code
_entity_poly.pdbx_strand_id
1 'polypeptide(L)'
;MKYVHYDEKEKTILGYYDDEIHETIPTPNIEISDEDWLRALNENANSVDTKNKKLVRIEVEQEKDEKVELEAQIKETENDIRRAILIGNDAVLPELREEYKELLAQKQALEKGENKDEKEN
;
A
#
# COMPACT_ATOMS: atom_id res chain seq x y z
N MET A 1 18.20 18.49 8.31
CA MET A 1 17.44 17.46 9.04
C MET A 1 16.06 17.31 8.40
N LYS A 2 15.44 16.13 8.49
CA LYS A 2 14.09 15.90 7.94
C LYS A 2 13.04 16.03 9.04
N TYR A 3 11.89 16.59 8.66
CA TYR A 3 10.77 16.80 9.57
C TYR A 3 9.49 16.24 8.98
N VAL A 4 8.66 15.66 9.84
CA VAL A 4 7.36 15.10 9.45
C VAL A 4 6.29 15.92 10.13
N HIS A 5 5.45 16.56 9.32
CA HIS A 5 4.23 17.20 9.81
C HIS A 5 3.10 16.15 9.84
N TYR A 6 2.32 16.16 10.90
CA TYR A 6 1.27 15.18 11.12
C TYR A 6 0.05 15.80 11.82
N ASP A 7 -1.12 15.18 11.67
CA ASP A 7 -2.33 15.58 12.39
C ASP A 7 -2.23 15.17 13.86
N GLU A 8 -2.45 16.10 14.79
CA GLU A 8 -2.29 15.80 16.21
C GLU A 8 -3.32 14.78 16.75
N LYS A 9 -4.52 14.74 16.17
CA LYS A 9 -5.61 13.88 16.63
C LYS A 9 -5.48 12.49 16.02
N GLU A 10 -5.35 12.43 14.70
CA GLU A 10 -5.34 11.19 13.94
C GLU A 10 -3.95 10.58 13.84
N LYS A 11 -2.91 11.35 14.16
CA LYS A 11 -1.49 10.98 14.00
C LYS A 11 -1.09 10.66 12.56
N THR A 12 -1.92 11.02 11.59
CA THR A 12 -1.67 10.81 10.16
C THR A 12 -0.61 11.77 9.63
N ILE A 13 0.26 11.28 8.76
CA ILE A 13 1.31 12.10 8.13
C ILE A 13 0.66 13.03 7.10
N LEU A 14 0.94 14.32 7.21
CA LEU A 14 0.46 15.35 6.30
C LEU A 14 1.52 15.78 5.28
N GLY A 15 2.80 15.65 5.62
CA GLY A 15 3.89 15.98 4.70
C GLY A 15 5.28 15.87 5.32
N TYR A 16 6.28 15.89 4.43
CA TYR A 16 7.70 15.88 4.76
C TYR A 16 8.32 17.24 4.44
N TYR A 17 9.18 17.71 5.35
CA TYR A 17 9.85 18.99 5.27
C TYR A 17 11.34 18.80 5.55
N ASP A 18 12.14 19.75 5.07
CA ASP A 18 13.59 19.77 5.19
C ASP A 18 14.02 21.21 5.45
N ASP A 19 14.77 21.42 6.53
CA ASP A 19 15.22 22.75 6.98
C ASP A 19 16.27 23.40 6.07
N GLU A 20 16.89 22.64 5.15
CA GLU A 20 17.82 23.18 4.16
C GLU A 20 17.07 23.91 3.03
N ILE A 21 15.83 23.52 2.75
CA ILE A 21 15.04 24.07 1.62
C ILE A 21 13.73 24.74 2.05
N HIS A 22 13.26 24.53 3.28
CA HIS A 22 12.04 25.14 3.81
C HIS A 22 12.36 26.16 4.91
N GLU A 23 11.95 27.42 4.70
CA GLU A 23 12.11 28.49 5.70
C GLU A 23 11.13 28.37 6.87
N THR A 24 10.03 27.62 6.72
CA THR A 24 9.02 27.43 7.76
C THR A 24 8.52 25.99 7.74
N ILE A 25 8.60 25.33 8.89
CA ILE A 25 8.15 23.94 9.07
C ILE A 25 6.88 23.96 9.92
N PRO A 26 5.75 23.43 9.41
CA PRO A 26 4.49 23.41 10.14
C PRO A 26 4.59 22.65 11.47
N THR A 27 3.82 23.07 12.47
CA THR A 27 3.68 22.36 13.76
C THR A 27 2.27 21.76 13.87
N PRO A 28 2.10 20.61 14.54
CA PRO A 28 3.13 19.79 15.18
C PRO A 28 4.00 19.03 14.15
N ASN A 29 5.27 18.84 14.49
CA ASN A 29 6.20 18.04 13.69
C ASN A 29 7.12 17.17 14.57
N ILE A 30 7.73 16.17 13.95
CA ILE A 30 8.84 15.41 14.53
C ILE A 30 10.05 15.45 13.61
N GLU A 31 11.23 15.57 14.21
CA GLU A 31 12.51 15.43 13.51
C GLU A 31 12.84 13.94 13.35
N ILE A 32 13.26 13.54 12.15
CA ILE A 32 13.64 12.17 11.79
C ILE A 32 14.95 12.17 11.00
N SER A 33 15.64 11.02 11.00
CA SER A 33 16.83 10.84 10.17
C SER A 33 16.46 10.61 8.69
N ASP A 34 17.42 10.83 7.79
CA ASP A 34 17.25 10.49 6.36
C ASP A 34 17.00 8.99 6.15
N GLU A 35 17.59 8.13 6.99
CA GLU A 35 17.36 6.69 6.96
C GLU A 35 15.92 6.35 7.36
N ASP A 36 15.39 6.97 8.42
CA ASP A 36 14.00 6.76 8.84
C ASP A 36 13.02 7.32 7.82
N TRP A 37 13.35 8.44 7.16
CA TRP A 37 12.58 9.00 6.07
C TRP A 37 12.53 8.06 4.87
N LEU A 38 13.68 7.55 4.43
CA LEU A 38 13.75 6.59 3.32
C LEU A 38 13.01 5.30 3.65
N ARG A 39 13.13 4.80 4.89
CA ARG A 39 12.37 3.64 5.35
C ARG A 39 10.88 3.90 5.29
N ALA A 40 10.42 5.06 5.73
CA ALA A 40 9.02 5.43 5.70
C ALA A 40 8.44 5.52 4.28
N LEU A 41 9.22 6.00 3.33
CA LEU A 41 8.83 5.98 1.91
C LEU A 41 8.71 4.54 1.38
N ASN A 42 9.67 3.68 1.71
CA ASN A 42 9.65 2.27 1.26
C ASN A 42 8.52 1.45 1.92
N GLU A 43 8.17 1.76 3.16
CA GLU A 43 7.09 1.11 3.91
C GLU A 43 5.72 1.76 3.69
N ASN A 44 5.66 2.81 2.85
CA ASN A 44 4.48 3.64 2.61
C ASN A 44 3.80 4.08 3.92
N ALA A 45 4.60 4.55 4.88
CA ALA A 45 4.13 4.98 6.18
C ALA A 45 3.16 6.17 6.04
N ASN A 46 2.03 6.08 6.73
CA ASN A 46 0.95 7.06 6.69
C ASN A 46 0.63 7.65 8.07
N SER A 47 1.31 7.20 9.14
CA SER A 47 1.05 7.63 10.51
C SER A 47 2.34 7.75 11.32
N VAL A 48 2.30 8.57 12.37
CA VAL A 48 3.40 8.84 13.29
C VAL A 48 3.16 8.19 14.65
N ASP A 49 4.09 7.35 15.10
CA ASP A 49 4.19 6.93 16.49
C ASP A 49 5.01 7.96 17.27
N THR A 50 4.32 8.89 17.92
CA THR A 50 4.94 9.96 18.72
C THR A 50 5.65 9.45 19.97
N LYS A 51 5.34 8.24 20.47
CA LYS A 51 5.99 7.68 21.67
C LYS A 51 7.38 7.15 21.33
N ASN A 52 7.49 6.47 20.19
CA ASN A 52 8.74 5.88 19.74
C ASN A 52 9.49 6.74 18.70
N LYS A 53 8.91 7.88 18.28
CA LYS A 53 9.40 8.73 17.18
C LYS A 53 9.64 7.93 15.90
N LYS A 54 8.68 7.07 15.55
CA LYS A 54 8.74 6.22 14.35
C LYS A 54 7.60 6.55 13.41
N LEU A 55 7.84 6.34 12.13
CA LEU A 55 6.81 6.37 11.10
C LEU A 55 6.33 4.95 10.85
N VAL A 56 5.02 4.78 10.77
CA VAL A 56 4.39 3.47 10.62
C VAL A 56 3.29 3.55 9.58
N ARG A 57 3.05 2.42 8.90
CA ARG A 57 1.87 2.23 8.06
C ARG A 57 0.76 1.62 8.91
N ILE A 58 -0.36 2.33 9.02
CA ILE A 58 -1.61 1.83 9.58
C ILE A 58 -2.50 1.44 8.41
N GLU A 59 -2.79 0.16 8.29
CA GLU A 59 -3.78 -0.34 7.32
C GLU A 59 -5.19 0.02 7.78
N VAL A 60 -5.92 0.70 6.91
CA VAL A 60 -7.33 1.03 7.15
C VAL A 60 -8.21 -0.19 6.84
N GLU A 61 -9.41 -0.26 7.42
CA GLU A 61 -10.34 -1.38 7.26
C GLU A 61 -10.63 -1.67 5.78
N GLN A 62 -10.81 -0.62 4.96
CA GLN A 62 -11.09 -0.72 3.53
C GLN A 62 -9.98 -1.46 2.76
N GLU A 63 -8.71 -1.10 3.00
CA GLU A 63 -7.58 -1.79 2.36
C GLU A 63 -7.50 -3.26 2.77
N LYS A 64 -7.91 -3.60 4.00
CA LYS A 64 -7.96 -5.00 4.45
C LYS A 64 -9.06 -5.76 3.74
N ASP A 65 -10.25 -5.17 3.64
CA ASP A 65 -11.39 -5.78 2.95
C ASP A 65 -11.06 -6.02 1.47
N GLU A 66 -10.46 -5.04 0.79
CA GLU A 66 -10.01 -5.15 -0.61
C GLU A 66 -8.97 -6.27 -0.77
N LYS A 67 -7.99 -6.37 0.14
CA LYS A 67 -7.01 -7.46 0.13
C LYS A 67 -7.67 -8.83 0.31
N VAL A 68 -8.62 -8.95 1.24
CA VAL A 68 -9.33 -10.21 1.51
C VAL A 68 -10.17 -10.62 0.30
N GLU A 69 -10.89 -9.68 -0.31
CA GLU A 69 -11.70 -9.94 -1.49
C GLU A 69 -10.83 -10.39 -2.67
N LEU A 70 -9.73 -9.68 -2.91
CA LEU A 70 -8.79 -10.03 -3.98
C LEU A 70 -8.14 -11.41 -3.76
N GLU A 71 -7.79 -11.74 -2.52
CA GLU A 71 -7.30 -13.08 -2.17
C GLU A 71 -8.36 -14.18 -2.39
N ALA A 72 -9.63 -13.87 -2.13
CA ALA A 72 -10.73 -14.80 -2.41
C ALA A 72 -10.88 -15.04 -3.92
N GLN A 73 -10.85 -13.98 -4.74
CA GLN A 73 -10.90 -14.08 -6.20
C GLN A 73 -9.72 -14.90 -6.76
N ILE A 74 -8.49 -14.61 -6.33
CA ILE A 74 -7.30 -15.37 -6.74
C ILE A 74 -7.47 -16.87 -6.45
N LYS A 75 -8.02 -17.21 -5.29
CA LYS A 75 -8.25 -18.60 -4.88
C LYS A 75 -9.36 -19.27 -5.69
N GLU A 76 -10.39 -18.52 -6.06
CA GLU A 76 -11.45 -19.01 -6.95
C GLU A 76 -10.89 -19.33 -8.34
N THR A 77 -10.21 -18.37 -8.98
CA THR A 77 -9.60 -18.56 -10.30
C THR A 77 -8.56 -19.68 -10.29
N GLU A 78 -7.76 -19.82 -9.22
CA GLU A 78 -6.83 -20.95 -9.06
C GLU A 78 -7.57 -22.31 -9.05
N ASN A 79 -8.70 -22.39 -8.36
CA ASN A 79 -9.50 -23.61 -8.32
C ASN A 79 -10.15 -23.91 -9.68
N ASP A 80 -10.57 -22.90 -10.41
CA ASP A 80 -11.11 -23.08 -11.76
C ASP A 80 -10.05 -23.55 -12.76
N ILE A 81 -8.83 -23.01 -12.68
CA ILE A 81 -7.68 -23.52 -13.44
C ILE A 81 -7.44 -24.99 -13.10
N ARG A 82 -7.40 -25.36 -11.80
CA ARG A 82 -7.22 -26.75 -11.37
C ARG A 82 -8.32 -27.67 -11.91
N ARG A 83 -9.57 -27.22 -11.87
CA ARG A 83 -10.73 -27.96 -12.40
C ARG A 83 -10.63 -28.14 -13.90
N ALA A 84 -10.32 -27.08 -14.65
CA ALA A 84 -10.15 -27.12 -16.10
C ALA A 84 -9.05 -28.12 -16.51
N ILE A 85 -7.91 -28.12 -15.80
CA ILE A 85 -6.83 -29.12 -16.01
C ILE A 85 -7.33 -30.53 -15.73
N LEU A 86 -8.01 -30.75 -14.60
CA LEU A 86 -8.48 -32.07 -14.18
C LEU A 86 -9.46 -32.71 -15.18
N ILE A 87 -10.34 -31.89 -15.76
CA ILE A 87 -11.34 -32.36 -16.74
C ILE A 87 -10.82 -32.32 -18.18
N GLY A 88 -9.60 -31.81 -18.42
CA GLY A 88 -9.02 -31.66 -19.76
C GLY A 88 -9.70 -30.59 -20.62
N ASN A 89 -10.24 -29.53 -20.02
CA ASN A 89 -10.83 -28.41 -20.75
C ASN A 89 -9.76 -27.36 -21.09
N ASP A 90 -8.97 -27.65 -22.11
CA ASP A 90 -7.87 -26.76 -22.53
C ASP A 90 -8.35 -25.44 -23.16
N ALA A 91 -9.61 -25.37 -23.60
CA ALA A 91 -10.15 -24.18 -24.28
C ALA A 91 -10.28 -22.96 -23.35
N VAL A 92 -10.59 -23.18 -22.07
CA VAL A 92 -10.81 -22.10 -21.08
C VAL A 92 -9.54 -21.71 -20.31
N LEU A 93 -8.49 -22.53 -20.39
CA LEU A 93 -7.24 -22.29 -19.64
C LEU A 93 -6.53 -20.97 -19.99
N PRO A 94 -6.48 -20.50 -21.26
CA PRO A 94 -5.83 -19.23 -21.58
C PRO A 94 -6.50 -18.05 -20.86
N GLU A 95 -7.83 -18.00 -20.88
CA GLU A 95 -8.61 -16.91 -20.26
C GLU A 95 -8.41 -16.90 -18.75
N LEU A 96 -8.56 -18.06 -18.08
CA LEU A 96 -8.36 -18.17 -16.63
C LEU A 96 -6.93 -17.83 -16.20
N ARG A 97 -5.91 -18.14 -17.01
CA ARG A 97 -4.52 -17.82 -16.71
C ARG A 97 -4.22 -16.33 -16.86
N GLU A 98 -4.81 -15.67 -17.84
CA GLU A 98 -4.69 -14.21 -17.97
C GLU A 98 -5.40 -13.51 -16.81
N GLU A 99 -6.62 -13.93 -16.44
CA GLU A 99 -7.34 -13.40 -15.27
C GLU A 99 -6.52 -13.59 -13.97
N TYR A 100 -6.02 -14.80 -13.71
CA TYR A 100 -5.18 -15.08 -12.55
C TYR A 100 -3.93 -14.19 -12.50
N LYS A 101 -3.30 -13.95 -13.64
CA LYS A 101 -2.13 -13.08 -13.75
C LYS A 101 -2.49 -11.61 -13.48
N GLU A 102 -3.64 -11.13 -13.95
CA GLU A 102 -4.13 -9.78 -13.65
C GLU A 102 -4.44 -9.60 -12.16
N LEU A 103 -5.09 -10.58 -11.53
CA LEU A 103 -5.38 -10.56 -10.09
C LEU A 103 -4.09 -10.55 -9.26
N LEU A 104 -3.07 -11.33 -9.65
CA LEU A 104 -1.75 -11.29 -9.01
C LEU A 104 -1.07 -9.92 -9.17
N ALA A 105 -1.21 -9.27 -10.33
CA ALA A 105 -0.68 -7.93 -10.54
C ALA A 105 -1.41 -6.88 -9.70
N GLN A 106 -2.73 -7.00 -9.55
CA GLN A 106 -3.52 -6.17 -8.64
C GLN A 106 -3.08 -6.35 -7.19
N LYS A 107 -2.82 -7.59 -6.75
CA LYS A 107 -2.36 -7.88 -5.38
C LYS A 107 -1.01 -7.23 -5.10
N GLN A 108 -0.07 -7.34 -6.04
CA GLN A 108 1.25 -6.71 -5.92
C GLN A 108 1.17 -5.18 -5.86
N ALA A 109 0.26 -4.56 -6.62
CA ALA A 109 0.05 -3.11 -6.58
C ALA A 109 -0.51 -2.68 -5.21
N LEU A 110 -1.50 -3.41 -4.70
CA LEU A 110 -2.13 -3.13 -3.40
C LEU A 110 -1.15 -3.35 -2.22
N GLU A 111 -0.24 -4.32 -2.32
CA GLU A 111 0.82 -4.53 -1.33
C GLU A 111 1.86 -3.41 -1.32
N LYS A 112 2.18 -2.84 -2.49
CA LYS A 112 3.10 -1.70 -2.61
C LYS A 112 2.46 -0.36 -2.24
N GLY A 113 1.15 -0.34 -1.97
CA GLY A 113 0.40 0.91 -1.83
C GLY A 113 0.40 1.75 -3.10
N GLU A 114 0.67 1.12 -4.27
CA GLU A 114 0.49 1.73 -5.59
C GLU A 114 -1.02 1.74 -5.88
N ASN A 115 -1.78 2.56 -5.14
CA ASN A 115 -3.20 2.74 -5.44
C ASN A 115 -3.30 3.44 -6.79
N LYS A 116 -3.96 2.77 -7.74
CA LYS A 116 -4.25 3.29 -9.08
C LYS A 116 -5.30 4.40 -9.09
N ASP A 117 -5.70 4.90 -7.92
CA ASP A 117 -6.66 6.00 -7.76
C ASP A 117 -6.05 7.39 -8.02
N GLU A 118 -4.82 7.49 -8.52
CA GLU A 118 -4.32 8.74 -9.14
C GLU A 118 -4.87 8.98 -10.57
N LYS A 119 -5.85 8.19 -11.02
CA LYS A 119 -6.55 8.41 -12.29
C LYS A 119 -8.00 8.83 -12.10
N GLU A 120 -8.24 9.94 -11.42
CA GLU A 120 -9.44 10.76 -11.66
C GLU A 120 -9.24 12.17 -11.09
N ASN A 121 -8.66 13.05 -11.92
CA ASN A 121 -8.84 14.50 -11.82
C ASN A 121 -8.95 15.08 -13.24
#